data_AF-A0AAU1XUF8-F1
#
_entry.id   AF-A0AAU1XUF8-F1
#
_cell.length_a   1.000
_cell.length_b   1.000
_cell.length_c   1.000
_cell.angle_alpha   90.00
_cell.angle_beta   90.00
_cell.angle_gamma   90.00
#
_symmetry.space_group_name_H-M   'P 1'
#
loop_
_entity.id
_entity.type
_entity.pdbx_description
1 polymer ?
#
loop_
_entity_poly.entity_id
_entity_poly.type
_entity_poly.pdbx_seq_one_letter_code
_entity_poly.pdbx_strand_id
1 'polypeptide(L)'
;MHSLEISDLITAVDPRTGHRLPIQRAEVIRRLRESGDERAARIVAGLPAGPDGVLDPDAVDRLLISVHTELQRLSEELRIGERLVQLLGPLFTAIRETDGPGYGCRAGRRRSRCSAGR
;
A
#
# COMPACT_ATOMS: atom_id res chain seq x y z
N MET A 1 -12.83 23.18 -11.56
CA MET A 1 -13.95 22.41 -10.99
C MET A 1 -13.35 21.44 -9.99
N HIS A 2 -13.70 21.54 -8.70
CA HIS A 2 -13.32 20.51 -7.73
C HIS A 2 -14.20 19.29 -7.95
N SER A 3 -13.58 18.12 -8.17
CA SER A 3 -14.29 16.84 -8.21
C SER A 3 -14.94 16.60 -6.85
N LEU A 4 -16.11 15.98 -6.85
CA LEU A 4 -16.82 15.62 -5.64
C LEU A 4 -16.17 14.36 -5.06
N GLU A 5 -15.41 14.49 -3.99
CA GLU A 5 -14.79 13.34 -3.33
C GLU A 5 -15.82 12.62 -2.47
N ILE A 6 -15.91 11.29 -2.62
CA ILE A 6 -16.88 10.45 -1.90
C ILE A 6 -16.65 10.55 -0.40
N SER A 7 -15.39 10.53 0.03
CA SER A 7 -15.00 10.58 1.44
C SER A 7 -15.57 11.82 2.12
N ASP A 8 -15.47 12.99 1.50
CA ASP A 8 -15.99 14.24 2.04
C ASP A 8 -17.51 14.19 2.27
N LEU A 9 -18.24 13.43 1.45
CA LEU A 9 -19.69 13.27 1.58
C LEU A 9 -20.09 12.31 2.70
N ILE A 10 -19.34 11.23 2.90
CA ILE A 10 -19.66 10.18 3.89
C ILE A 10 -19.04 10.45 5.27
N THR A 11 -18.10 11.41 5.35
CA THR A 11 -17.46 11.86 6.59
C THR A 11 -17.70 13.33 6.91
N ALA A 12 -18.75 13.93 6.37
CA ALA A 12 -19.07 15.33 6.61
C ALA A 12 -19.17 15.68 8.10
N VAL A 13 -18.55 16.78 8.50
CA VAL A 13 -18.53 17.30 9.87
C VAL A 13 -19.08 18.72 9.93
N ASP A 14 -19.64 19.11 11.07
CA ASP A 14 -19.99 20.50 11.33
C ASP A 14 -18.70 21.31 11.53
N PRO A 15 -18.43 22.33 10.69
CA PRO A 15 -17.19 23.10 10.77
C PRO A 15 -17.03 23.92 12.06
N ARG A 16 -18.12 24.18 12.80
CA ARG A 16 -18.07 24.95 14.04
C ARG A 16 -17.83 24.09 15.27
N THR A 17 -18.37 22.86 15.27
CA THR A 17 -18.33 21.97 16.43
C THR A 17 -17.38 20.79 16.25
N GLY A 18 -17.00 20.47 15.01
CA GLY A 18 -16.19 19.31 14.66
C GLY A 18 -16.95 17.98 14.74
N HIS A 19 -18.23 17.99 15.10
CA HIS A 19 -19.02 16.76 15.23
C HIS A 19 -19.44 16.22 13.87
N ARG A 20 -19.52 14.89 13.78
CA ARG A 20 -20.02 14.18 12.60
C ARG A 20 -21.47 14.58 12.32
N LEU A 21 -21.77 14.94 11.08
CA LEU A 21 -23.13 15.24 10.67
C LEU A 21 -23.91 13.93 10.44
N PRO A 22 -25.22 13.90 10.74
CA PRO A 22 -26.08 12.80 10.30
C PRO A 22 -26.23 12.88 8.78
N ILE A 23 -25.64 11.92 8.07
CA ILE A 23 -25.58 11.91 6.60
C ILE A 23 -26.63 10.96 6.05
N GLN A 24 -27.57 11.50 5.29
CA GLN A 24 -28.58 10.69 4.62
C GLN A 24 -28.01 9.95 3.40
N ARG A 25 -28.05 8.62 3.43
CA ARG A 25 -27.46 7.79 2.38
C ARG A 25 -28.05 8.09 1.00
N ALA A 26 -29.37 8.22 0.93
CA ALA A 26 -30.08 8.51 -0.32
C ALA A 26 -29.66 9.85 -0.95
N GLU A 27 -29.41 10.86 -0.10
CA GLU A 27 -28.98 12.18 -0.54
C GLU A 27 -27.56 12.14 -1.12
N VAL A 28 -26.64 11.41 -0.49
CA VAL A 28 -25.29 11.22 -1.02
C VAL A 28 -25.32 10.51 -2.37
N ILE A 29 -26.11 9.44 -2.50
CA ILE A 29 -26.26 8.71 -3.77
C ILE A 29 -26.79 9.62 -4.87
N ARG A 30 -27.82 10.43 -4.56
CA ARG A 30 -28.41 11.38 -5.51
C ARG A 30 -27.35 12.37 -6.00
N ARG A 31 -26.60 12.99 -5.09
CA ARG A 31 -25.54 13.95 -5.42
C ARG A 31 -24.43 13.34 -6.29
N LEU A 32 -24.04 12.10 -6.02
CA LEU A 32 -23.01 11.41 -6.81
C LEU A 32 -23.47 11.08 -8.23
N ARG A 33 -24.74 10.68 -8.40
CA ARG A 33 -25.34 10.49 -9.72
C ARG A 33 -25.44 11.79 -10.50
N GLU A 34 -25.84 12.87 -9.84
CA GLU A 34 -25.92 14.21 -10.44
C GLU A 34 -24.55 14.74 -10.87
N SER A 35 -23.48 14.36 -10.17
CA SER A 35 -22.10 14.64 -10.59
C SER A 35 -21.56 13.66 -11.64
N GLY A 36 -22.35 12.66 -12.07
CA GLY A 36 -21.97 11.66 -13.07
C GLY A 36 -21.13 10.50 -12.55
N ASP A 37 -20.96 10.36 -11.22
CA ASP A 37 -20.16 9.29 -10.62
C ASP A 37 -21.03 8.10 -10.17
N GLU A 38 -21.42 7.30 -11.17
CA GLU A 38 -22.21 6.08 -10.95
C GLU A 38 -21.47 4.99 -10.17
N ARG A 39 -20.12 5.01 -10.19
CA ARG A 39 -19.33 4.06 -9.42
C ARG A 39 -19.39 4.41 -7.95
N ALA A 40 -19.18 5.68 -7.62
CA ALA A 40 -19.32 6.18 -6.27
C ALA A 40 -20.72 5.94 -5.71
N ALA A 41 -21.75 6.24 -6.49
CA ALA A 41 -23.14 6.03 -6.09
C ALA A 41 -23.41 4.56 -5.70
N ARG A 42 -22.86 3.60 -6.45
CA ARG A 42 -22.96 2.16 -6.13
C ARG A 42 -22.20 1.78 -4.86
N ILE A 43 -21.01 2.35 -4.64
CA ILE A 43 -20.24 2.11 -3.41
C ILE A 43 -21.05 2.59 -2.20
N VAL A 44 -21.56 3.83 -2.24
CA VAL A 44 -22.35 4.42 -1.15
C VAL A 44 -23.65 3.66 -0.92
N ALA A 45 -24.29 3.13 -1.97
CA ALA A 45 -25.49 2.30 -1.85
C ALA A 45 -25.24 0.99 -1.04
N GLY A 46 -24.01 0.47 -1.07
CA GLY A 46 -23.61 -0.70 -0.28
C GLY A 46 -23.25 -0.40 1.17
N LEU A 47 -23.16 0.87 1.57
CA LEU A 47 -22.76 1.24 2.93
C LEU A 47 -23.88 0.95 3.95
N PRO A 48 -23.53 0.47 5.16
CA PRO A 48 -24.48 0.30 6.24
C PRO A 48 -25.15 1.61 6.62
N ALA A 49 -26.47 1.55 6.81
CA ALA A 49 -27.29 2.66 7.25
C ALA A 49 -28.27 2.17 8.32
N GLY A 50 -28.59 3.05 9.26
CA GLY A 50 -29.61 2.80 10.28
C GLY A 50 -31.02 2.73 9.70
N PRO A 51 -32.03 2.42 10.55
CA PRO A 51 -33.43 2.33 10.12
C PRO A 51 -34.00 3.64 9.54
N ASP A 52 -33.44 4.78 9.93
CA ASP A 52 -33.77 6.13 9.47
C ASP A 52 -33.10 6.52 8.14
N GLY A 53 -32.27 5.63 7.58
CA GLY A 53 -31.54 5.85 6.33
C GLY A 53 -30.24 6.65 6.47
N VAL A 54 -29.87 7.01 7.71
CA VAL A 54 -28.62 7.69 8.02
C VAL A 54 -27.47 6.69 7.98
N LEU A 55 -26.35 7.06 7.37
CA LEU A 55 -25.15 6.23 7.36
C LEU A 55 -24.67 5.96 8.79
N ASP A 56 -24.32 4.70 9.08
CA ASP A 56 -23.73 4.32 10.36
C ASP A 56 -22.28 4.87 10.43
N PRO A 57 -22.00 5.85 11.31
CA PRO A 57 -20.69 6.50 11.36
C PRO A 57 -19.58 5.52 11.75
N ASP A 58 -19.84 4.60 12.68
CA ASP A 58 -18.84 3.63 13.14
C ASP A 58 -18.51 2.62 12.03
N ALA A 59 -19.52 2.20 11.28
CA ALA A 59 -19.32 1.30 10.15
C ALA A 59 -18.51 1.97 9.01
N VAL A 60 -18.80 3.24 8.72
CA VAL A 60 -18.05 4.03 7.73
C VAL A 60 -16.60 4.20 8.18
N ASP A 61 -16.36 4.52 9.44
CA ASP A 61 -15.00 4.74 9.94
C ASP A 61 -14.16 3.46 9.93
N ARG A 62 -14.75 2.33 10.34
CA ARG A 62 -14.09 1.02 10.22
C ARG A 62 -13.74 0.68 8.78
N LEU A 63 -14.63 0.99 7.83
CA LEU A 63 -14.36 0.78 6.42
C LEU A 63 -13.18 1.64 5.96
N LEU A 64 -13.16 2.93 6.28
CA LEU A 64 -12.09 3.84 5.88
C LEU A 64 -10.74 3.43 6.47
N ILE A 65 -10.71 3.04 7.75
CA ILE A 65 -9.52 2.51 8.42
C ILE A 65 -9.04 1.23 7.73
N SER A 66 -9.95 0.29 7.43
CA SER A 66 -9.63 -0.96 6.75
C SER A 66 -9.04 -0.73 5.36
N VAL A 67 -9.69 0.11 4.55
CA VAL A 67 -9.20 0.48 3.22
C VAL A 67 -7.82 1.12 3.30
N HIS A 68 -7.62 2.07 4.22
CA HIS A 68 -6.32 2.72 4.39
C HIS A 68 -5.23 1.73 4.81
N THR A 69 -5.54 0.80 5.71
CA THR A 69 -4.60 -0.22 6.19
C THR A 69 -4.22 -1.19 5.08
N GLU A 70 -5.17 -1.61 4.24
CA GLU A 70 -4.86 -2.47 3.10
C GLU A 70 -4.03 -1.75 2.03
N LEU A 71 -4.33 -0.47 1.75
CA LEU A 71 -3.50 0.32 0.83
C LEU A 71 -2.07 0.48 1.36
N GLN A 72 -1.92 0.69 2.67
CA GLN A 72 -0.61 0.75 3.32
C GLN A 72 0.13 -0.60 3.22
N ARG A 73 -0.54 -1.72 3.51
CA ARG A 73 0.03 -3.07 3.40
C ARG A 73 0.51 -3.36 1.98
N LEU A 74 -0.32 -3.05 0.97
CA LEU A 74 0.03 -3.21 -0.43
C LEU A 74 1.21 -2.32 -0.84
N SER A 75 1.26 -1.09 -0.35
CA SER A 75 2.39 -0.18 -0.60
C SER A 75 3.71 -0.75 -0.06
N GLU A 76 3.67 -1.35 1.13
CA GLU A 76 4.83 -1.99 1.75
C GLU A 76 5.28 -3.24 0.98
N GLU A 77 4.32 -4.05 0.52
CA GLU A 77 4.58 -5.23 -0.29
C GLU A 77 5.24 -4.89 -1.63
N LEU A 78 4.80 -3.83 -2.30
CA LEU A 78 5.42 -3.36 -3.56
C LEU A 78 6.86 -2.87 -3.37
N ARG A 79 7.22 -2.35 -2.19
CA ARG A 79 8.58 -1.90 -1.87
C ARG A 79 9.56 -3.04 -1.59
N ILE A 80 9.10 -4.29 -1.53
CA ILE A 80 9.98 -5.46 -1.30
C ILE A 80 11.04 -5.55 -2.40
N GLY A 81 10.67 -5.29 -3.67
CA GLY A 81 11.62 -5.32 -4.78
C GLY A 81 12.77 -4.33 -4.63
N GLU A 82 12.46 -3.09 -4.24
CA GLU A 82 13.47 -2.04 -3.98
C GLU A 82 14.39 -2.44 -2.83
N ARG A 83 13.84 -2.91 -1.70
CA ARG A 83 14.64 -3.37 -0.56
C ARG A 83 15.53 -4.55 -0.93
N LEU A 84 15.04 -5.48 -1.75
CA LEU A 84 15.81 -6.63 -2.17
C LEU A 84 17.01 -6.22 -3.03
N VAL A 85 16.84 -5.26 -3.96
CA VAL A 85 17.95 -4.71 -4.75
C VAL A 85 18.98 -4.02 -3.86
N GLN A 86 18.53 -3.22 -2.89
CA GLN A 86 19.42 -2.54 -1.93
C GLN A 86 20.25 -3.53 -1.08
N LEU A 87 19.72 -4.72 -0.81
CA LEU A 87 20.42 -5.75 -0.03
C LEU A 87 21.29 -6.67 -0.88
N LEU A 88 20.76 -7.19 -1.99
CA LEU A 88 21.46 -8.15 -2.85
C LEU A 88 22.58 -7.50 -3.66
N GLY A 89 22.42 -6.23 -4.07
CA GLY A 89 23.43 -5.51 -4.85
C GLY A 89 24.80 -5.48 -4.15
N PRO A 90 24.90 -4.94 -2.93
CA PRO A 90 26.14 -4.95 -2.15
C PRO A 90 26.66 -6.36 -1.84
N LEU A 91 25.78 -7.33 -1.56
CA LEU A 91 26.18 -8.71 -1.30
C LEU A 91 26.86 -9.34 -2.51
N PHE A 92 26.28 -9.19 -3.71
CA PHE A 92 26.88 -9.70 -4.93
C PHE A 92 28.20 -8.99 -5.27
N THR A 93 28.31 -7.69 -4.99
CA THR A 93 29.57 -6.96 -5.11
C THR A 93 30.63 -7.55 -4.19
N ALA A 94 30.32 -7.75 -2.91
CA ALA A 94 31.26 -8.32 -1.94
C ALA A 94 31.71 -9.73 -2.34
N ILE A 95 30.80 -10.59 -2.81
CA ILE A 95 31.15 -11.94 -3.29
C ILE A 95 32.11 -11.87 -4.47
N ARG A 96 31.84 -11.01 -5.46
CA ARG A 96 32.71 -10.83 -6.64
C ARG A 96 34.10 -10.30 -6.26
N GLU A 97 34.18 -9.44 -5.24
CA GLU A 97 35.45 -8.93 -4.72
C GLU A 97 36.25 -10.01 -3.99
N THR A 98 35.57 -10.91 -3.26
CA THR A 98 36.21 -12.09 -2.63
C THR A 98 36.56 -13.21 -3.62
N ASP A 99 35.89 -13.28 -4.77
CA ASP A 99 36.16 -14.23 -5.85
C ASP A 99 37.18 -13.70 -6.89
N GLY A 100 37.81 -12.54 -6.64
CA GLY A 100 39.04 -12.09 -7.33
C GLY A 100 40.23 -13.04 -7.06
N PRO A 101 41.20 -13.16 -7.98
CA PRO A 101 41.79 -14.42 -8.44
C PRO A 101 42.55 -15.21 -7.34
N GLY A 102 41.83 -16.02 -6.57
CA GLY A 102 42.38 -16.76 -5.42
C GLY A 102 42.25 -18.28 -5.44
N TYR A 103 41.45 -18.88 -6.34
CA TYR A 103 41.20 -20.33 -6.31
C TYR A 103 41.32 -20.98 -7.69
N GLY A 104 42.38 -20.64 -8.41
CA GLY A 104 42.77 -21.30 -9.65
C GLY A 104 43.97 -22.22 -9.44
N CYS A 105 43.82 -23.28 -8.64
CA CYS A 105 44.78 -24.38 -8.67
C CYS A 105 44.65 -25.05 -10.06
N ARG A 106 45.48 -24.61 -11.00
CA ARG A 106 45.46 -25.02 -12.41
C ARG A 106 45.87 -26.49 -12.52
N ALA A 107 44.90 -27.40 -12.51
CA ALA A 107 45.11 -28.81 -12.83
C ALA A 107 45.48 -28.93 -14.33
N GLY A 108 46.77 -28.87 -14.67
CA GLY A 108 47.15 -28.98 -16.08
C GLY A 108 48.61 -28.77 -16.49
N ARG A 109 49.60 -29.21 -15.69
CA ARG A 109 50.89 -29.81 -16.13
C ARG A 109 51.92 -29.75 -15.00
N ARG A 110 52.60 -30.88 -14.81
CA ARG A 110 53.66 -31.20 -13.84
C ARG A 110 54.58 -30.03 -13.47
N ARG A 111 54.68 -29.70 -12.17
CA ARG A 111 55.84 -29.97 -11.30
C ARG A 111 55.64 -29.36 -9.91
N SER A 112 55.50 -30.25 -8.93
CA SER A 112 56.13 -30.22 -7.59
C SER A 112 56.24 -28.90 -6.80
N ARG A 113 55.58 -28.93 -5.64
CA ARG A 113 55.82 -28.20 -4.37
C ARG A 113 55.17 -26.82 -4.21
N CYS A 114 54.05 -26.82 -3.48
CA CYS A 114 53.81 -25.85 -2.42
C CYS A 114 53.41 -26.64 -1.16
N SER A 115 54.38 -26.86 -0.29
CA SER A 115 54.16 -27.28 1.11
C SER A 115 53.84 -26.05 1.95
N ALA A 116 52.74 -26.12 2.69
CA ALA A 116 52.43 -25.21 3.79
C ALA A 116 53.50 -25.30 4.89
N GLY A 117 53.80 -24.18 5.56
CA GLY A 117 54.49 -24.22 6.85
C GLY A 117 55.33 -22.99 7.19
N ARG A 118 54.67 -22.03 7.86
CA ARG A 118 55.14 -20.81 8.53
C ARG A 118 55.50 -19.61 7.65
#